data_AF-A0ABD5FBN5-F1
#
_entry.id   AF-A0ABD5FBN5-F1
#
_cell.length_a   1.000
_cell.length_b   1.000
_cell.length_c   1.000
_cell.angle_alpha   90.00
_cell.angle_beta   90.00
_cell.angle_gamma   90.00
#
_symmetry.space_group_name_H-M   'P 1'
#
loop_
_entity.id
_entity.type
_entity.pdbx_description
1 polymer ?
#
loop_
_entity_poly.entity_id
_entity_poly.type
_entity_poly.pdbx_seq_one_letter_code
_entity_poly.pdbx_strand_id
1 'polypeptide(L)'
;MDDIVPRLLESIQHQFDERTKKSAKLKNAAIALKKKEATYLDANGFAIELGEILASIYAKNLTKKVLPDGKMYYNIAERIIQPTMKNNYDLISGYAGDVQKQLNQAAGLYLKTQIPDMNQDRINGIINRISSEPDFDKIKWMLDEPIVNFSQSIVDDSIKKNADFQSRSGLRPKIIRRVSGHACKWCQSLAGSYDYRSAPDDIYRRHERCRCTVEYDPGDGRRQNIWSKIWRRPDKDDKIELRKKAGVDKDKELSKRARAALNKTNMQTQVGKDYYSQFINHLDSLDNPRVKEMFATMADRLDFMKIKDVRAYASGSSVQLSKASFVGSSHQKPFQTVYHELGHAFDTLGTKVLTDSTTYSTGQTKRMKILGQMMDVEIKSTHASGIPSYSLKEAIDNDVWQFINGDLPTLESLGKRPRKKAEKEAWDREYSRIHDQWQKNKKAFLDDYKKLAKEDLATYGALSDMLESTGYFESYPLGVGHGSKYWKDYGKAETEFFAHMTELAANNESAKIMNEVFPNAAKIWENLVDDILRKVK
;
A
#
# COMPACT_ATOMS: atom_id res chain seq x y z
N MET A 1 52.57 36.19 -8.13
CA MET A 1 52.53 34.88 -7.44
C MET A 1 51.68 33.98 -8.31
N ASP A 2 52.22 32.84 -8.75
CA ASP A 2 51.47 31.91 -9.60
C ASP A 2 50.26 31.36 -8.86
N ASP A 3 49.13 31.22 -9.55
CA ASP A 3 47.95 30.58 -8.97
C ASP A 3 48.25 29.09 -8.72
N ILE A 4 48.38 28.74 -7.43
CA ILE A 4 48.69 27.38 -6.99
C ILE A 4 47.50 26.44 -7.12
N VAL A 5 46.28 26.98 -7.20
CA VAL A 5 45.02 26.23 -7.07
C VAL A 5 44.83 25.18 -8.17
N PRO A 6 45.01 25.47 -9.47
CA PRO A 6 44.72 24.50 -10.52
C PRO A 6 45.57 23.21 -10.39
N ARG A 7 46.89 23.37 -10.20
CA ARG A 7 47.81 22.24 -10.03
C ARG A 7 47.52 21.44 -8.76
N LEU A 8 47.15 22.13 -7.68
CA LEU A 8 46.84 21.50 -6.41
C LEU A 8 45.53 20.72 -6.45
N LEU A 9 44.48 21.27 -7.08
CA LEU A 9 43.21 20.60 -7.28
C LEU A 9 43.37 19.36 -8.16
N GLU A 10 44.07 19.47 -9.28
CA GLU A 10 44.35 18.33 -10.18
C GLU A 10 45.09 17.21 -9.44
N SER A 11 46.11 17.56 -8.65
CA SER A 11 46.85 16.58 -7.84
C SER A 11 45.98 15.89 -6.80
N ILE A 12 45.08 16.63 -6.15
CA ILE A 12 44.13 16.10 -5.17
C ILE A 12 43.15 15.14 -5.84
N GLN A 13 42.57 15.53 -6.97
CA GLN A 13 41.62 14.70 -7.74
C GLN A 13 42.28 13.42 -8.24
N HIS A 14 43.47 13.52 -8.84
CA HIS A 14 44.21 12.34 -9.32
C HIS A 14 44.55 11.37 -8.17
N GLN A 15 45.04 11.89 -7.03
CA GLN A 15 45.32 11.05 -5.86
C GLN A 15 44.05 10.40 -5.29
N PHE A 16 42.93 11.10 -5.34
CA PHE A 16 41.64 10.60 -4.88
C PHE A 16 41.17 9.44 -5.76
N ASP A 17 41.18 9.61 -7.08
CA ASP A 17 40.80 8.56 -8.04
C ASP A 17 41.69 7.33 -7.90
N GLU A 18 43.00 7.51 -7.73
CA GLU A 18 43.94 6.40 -7.56
C GLU A 18 43.72 5.64 -6.24
N ARG A 19 43.47 6.34 -5.12
CA ARG A 19 43.23 5.69 -3.82
C ARG A 19 41.88 5.00 -3.77
N THR A 20 40.83 5.62 -4.33
CA THR A 20 39.50 5.00 -4.38
C THR A 20 39.50 3.73 -5.23
N LYS A 21 40.16 3.72 -6.40
CA LYS A 21 40.37 2.51 -7.22
C LYS A 21 41.10 1.38 -6.50
N LYS A 22 41.96 1.71 -5.53
CA LYS A 22 42.77 0.73 -4.78
C LYS A 22 42.11 0.26 -3.48
N SER A 23 41.12 0.99 -2.95
CA SER A 23 40.46 0.66 -1.68
C SER A 23 39.73 -0.68 -1.75
N ALA A 24 40.12 -1.60 -0.86
CA ALA A 24 39.44 -2.88 -0.69
C ALA A 24 38.01 -2.69 -0.15
N LYS A 25 37.78 -1.73 0.75
CA LYS A 25 36.44 -1.47 1.31
C LYS A 25 35.46 -1.01 0.23
N LEU A 26 35.87 -0.07 -0.63
CA LEU A 26 35.02 0.40 -1.74
C LEU A 26 34.74 -0.71 -2.76
N LYS A 27 35.74 -1.55 -3.07
CA LYS A 27 35.56 -2.73 -3.92
C LYS A 27 34.55 -3.72 -3.32
N ASN A 28 34.66 -4.00 -2.02
CA ASN A 28 33.74 -4.90 -1.33
C ASN A 28 32.31 -4.34 -1.32
N ALA A 29 32.14 -3.04 -1.08
CA ALA A 29 30.85 -2.37 -1.18
C ALA A 29 30.25 -2.47 -2.59
N ALA A 30 31.06 -2.31 -3.64
CA ALA A 30 30.61 -2.50 -5.03
C ALA A 30 30.25 -3.97 -5.34
N ILE A 31 30.96 -4.94 -4.77
CA ILE A 31 30.63 -6.37 -4.90
C ILE A 31 29.30 -6.69 -4.21
N ALA A 32 29.09 -6.20 -2.99
CA ALA A 32 27.83 -6.37 -2.26
C ALA A 32 26.65 -5.80 -3.07
N LEU A 33 26.84 -4.63 -3.69
CA LEU A 33 25.84 -4.01 -4.56
C LEU A 33 25.57 -4.90 -5.79
N LYS A 34 26.59 -5.43 -6.47
CA LYS A 34 26.38 -6.34 -7.61
C LYS A 34 25.66 -7.63 -7.23
N LYS A 35 25.89 -8.15 -6.02
CA LYS A 35 25.22 -9.33 -5.48
C LYS A 35 23.79 -9.07 -5.00
N LYS A 36 23.35 -7.80 -4.99
CA LYS A 36 22.06 -7.36 -4.41
C LYS A 36 21.94 -7.62 -2.90
N GLU A 37 23.08 -7.61 -2.21
CA GLU A 37 23.18 -7.83 -0.76
C GLU A 37 23.53 -6.55 -0.01
N ALA A 38 23.74 -5.43 -0.72
CA ALA A 38 24.16 -4.17 -0.11
C ALA A 38 23.06 -3.53 0.73
N THR A 39 23.48 -2.95 1.84
CA THR A 39 22.64 -2.29 2.84
C THR A 39 23.12 -0.87 3.13
N TYR A 40 22.37 -0.12 3.93
CA TYR A 40 22.82 1.19 4.40
C TYR A 40 24.05 1.13 5.32
N LEU A 41 24.38 -0.04 5.88
CA LEU A 41 25.66 -0.24 6.55
C LEU A 41 26.82 -0.16 5.56
N ASP A 42 26.68 -0.80 4.40
CA ASP A 42 27.66 -0.73 3.33
C ASP A 42 27.77 0.70 2.79
N ALA A 43 26.66 1.40 2.64
CA ALA A 43 26.65 2.81 2.24
C ALA A 43 27.36 3.72 3.26
N ASN A 44 27.14 3.50 4.57
CA ASN A 44 27.84 4.26 5.61
C ASN A 44 29.34 3.93 5.64
N GLY A 45 29.72 2.66 5.49
CA GLY A 45 31.12 2.23 5.37
C GLY A 45 31.82 2.83 4.14
N PHE A 46 31.12 2.86 3.00
CA PHE A 46 31.55 3.49 1.77
C PHE A 46 31.78 5.00 1.96
N ALA A 47 30.85 5.70 2.61
CA ALA A 47 30.94 7.12 2.91
C ALA A 47 32.11 7.44 3.85
N ILE A 48 32.32 6.65 4.91
CA ILE A 48 33.46 6.81 5.83
C ILE A 48 34.77 6.68 5.06
N GLU A 49 34.93 5.62 4.26
CA GLU A 49 36.16 5.36 3.51
C GLU A 49 36.46 6.49 2.50
N LEU A 50 35.46 7.00 1.77
CA LEU A 50 35.66 8.15 0.87
C LEU A 50 36.02 9.44 1.64
N GLY A 51 35.41 9.65 2.81
CA GLY A 51 35.76 10.77 3.69
C GLY A 51 37.20 10.69 4.20
N GLU A 52 37.62 9.52 4.69
CA GLU A 52 38.98 9.26 5.21
C GLU A 52 40.04 9.38 4.11
N ILE A 53 39.75 8.86 2.90
CA ILE A 53 40.62 9.04 1.74
C ILE A 53 40.79 10.52 1.43
N LEU A 54 39.70 11.28 1.32
CA LEU A 54 39.75 12.71 1.00
C LEU A 54 40.48 13.53 2.09
N ALA A 55 40.16 13.29 3.36
CA ALA A 55 40.81 13.92 4.51
C ALA A 55 42.33 13.66 4.51
N SER A 56 42.75 12.42 4.27
CA SER A 56 44.17 12.06 4.20
C SER A 56 44.91 12.72 3.03
N ILE A 57 44.21 12.97 1.91
CA ILE A 57 44.75 13.67 0.75
C ILE A 57 44.87 15.17 1.05
N TYR A 58 43.88 15.76 1.72
CA TYR A 58 43.98 17.14 2.20
C TYR A 58 45.17 17.31 3.14
N ALA A 59 45.31 16.45 4.16
CA ALA A 59 46.41 16.52 5.12
C ALA A 59 47.80 16.44 4.44
N LYS A 60 47.91 15.68 3.35
CA LYS A 60 49.15 15.53 2.58
C LYS A 60 49.46 16.73 1.68
N ASN A 61 48.45 17.27 1.00
CA ASN A 61 48.65 18.26 -0.08
C ASN A 61 48.45 19.70 0.41
N LEU A 62 47.57 19.91 1.39
CA LEU A 62 47.29 21.22 1.98
C LEU A 62 48.17 21.38 3.23
N THR A 63 49.29 22.07 3.06
CA THR A 63 50.23 22.36 4.16
C THR A 63 50.57 23.84 4.18
N LYS A 64 50.99 24.34 5.35
CA LYS A 64 51.42 25.73 5.53
C LYS A 64 52.46 26.18 4.50
N LYS A 65 53.35 25.26 4.06
CA LYS A 65 54.39 25.55 3.07
C LYS A 65 53.86 25.79 1.66
N VAL A 66 52.74 25.17 1.31
CA VAL A 66 52.13 25.26 -0.02
C VAL A 66 51.20 26.47 -0.11
N LEU A 67 50.68 26.95 1.02
CA LEU A 67 49.74 28.06 1.10
C LEU A 67 50.45 29.42 1.11
N PRO A 68 49.87 30.46 0.49
CA PRO A 68 50.44 31.81 0.55
C PRO A 68 50.48 32.33 1.98
N ASP A 69 51.65 32.80 2.42
CA ASP A 69 51.93 33.27 3.78
C ASP A 69 51.53 32.28 4.90
N GLY A 70 51.40 30.99 4.55
CA GLY A 70 50.92 29.97 5.48
C GLY A 70 49.43 30.05 5.83
N LYS A 71 48.64 30.85 5.10
CA LYS A 71 47.20 31.06 5.33
C LYS A 71 46.34 30.43 4.24
N MET A 72 45.24 29.81 4.66
CA MET A 72 44.20 29.34 3.73
C MET A 72 43.24 30.48 3.38
N TYR A 73 43.37 31.11 2.22
CA TYR A 73 42.44 32.15 1.78
C TYR A 73 41.10 31.56 1.29
N TYR A 74 40.01 32.32 1.43
CA TYR A 74 38.66 31.86 1.09
C TYR A 74 38.56 31.37 -0.37
N ASN A 75 39.12 32.14 -1.31
CA ASN A 75 39.14 31.78 -2.73
C ASN A 75 39.92 30.48 -3.03
N ILE A 76 40.98 30.20 -2.26
CA ILE A 76 41.74 28.95 -2.37
C ILE A 76 40.93 27.80 -1.80
N ALA A 77 40.35 27.98 -0.61
CA ALA A 77 39.51 26.99 0.05
C ALA A 77 38.29 26.63 -0.79
N GLU A 78 37.55 27.60 -1.30
CA GLU A 78 36.36 27.41 -2.14
C GLU A 78 36.68 26.60 -3.39
N ARG A 79 37.71 27.02 -4.15
CA ARG A 79 38.09 26.38 -5.42
C ARG A 79 38.66 24.97 -5.25
N ILE A 80 39.11 24.59 -4.06
CA ILE A 80 39.62 23.23 -3.78
C ILE A 80 38.54 22.36 -3.14
N ILE A 81 37.93 22.84 -2.06
CA ILE A 81 37.02 22.07 -1.20
C ILE A 81 35.67 21.88 -1.88
N GLN A 82 35.12 22.89 -2.55
CA GLN A 82 33.80 22.77 -3.17
C GLN A 82 33.73 21.67 -4.25
N PRO A 83 34.61 21.63 -5.28
CA PRO A 83 34.53 20.61 -6.32
C PRO A 83 34.82 19.20 -5.79
N THR A 84 35.72 19.05 -4.84
CA THR A 84 36.10 17.74 -4.28
C THR A 84 35.05 17.20 -3.30
N MET A 85 34.43 18.06 -2.49
CA MET A 85 33.29 17.69 -1.64
C MET A 85 32.05 17.35 -2.47
N LYS A 86 31.83 18.07 -3.58
CA LYS A 86 30.77 17.74 -4.54
C LYS A 86 30.99 16.36 -5.16
N ASN A 87 32.21 16.04 -5.58
CA ASN A 87 32.54 14.70 -6.09
C ASN A 87 32.24 13.60 -5.04
N ASN A 88 32.63 13.82 -3.78
CA ASN A 88 32.27 12.89 -2.69
C ASN A 88 30.76 12.74 -2.55
N TYR A 89 30.02 13.85 -2.57
CA TYR A 89 28.57 13.84 -2.52
C TYR A 89 27.95 13.04 -3.68
N ASP A 90 28.40 13.26 -4.93
CA ASP A 90 27.87 12.58 -6.11
C ASP A 90 28.11 11.06 -6.03
N LEU A 91 29.29 10.63 -5.58
CA LEU A 91 29.63 9.21 -5.39
C LEU A 91 28.80 8.55 -4.28
N ILE A 92 28.69 9.21 -3.12
CA ILE A 92 27.98 8.65 -1.94
C ILE A 92 26.48 8.61 -2.19
N SER A 93 25.90 9.69 -2.70
CA SER A 93 24.46 9.77 -2.98
C SER A 93 24.04 8.82 -4.10
N GLY A 94 24.88 8.65 -5.14
CA GLY A 94 24.69 7.64 -6.18
C GLY A 94 24.69 6.22 -5.61
N TYR A 95 25.71 5.84 -4.84
CA TYR A 95 25.80 4.52 -4.22
C TYR A 95 24.62 4.26 -3.26
N ALA A 96 24.30 5.22 -2.38
CA ALA A 96 23.15 5.12 -1.47
C ALA A 96 21.83 5.00 -2.24
N GLY A 97 21.70 5.68 -3.38
CA GLY A 97 20.54 5.57 -4.25
C GLY A 97 20.37 4.19 -4.87
N ASP A 98 21.46 3.57 -5.32
CA ASP A 98 21.45 2.20 -5.84
C ASP A 98 21.11 1.18 -4.75
N VAL A 99 21.68 1.33 -3.54
CA VAL A 99 21.32 0.52 -2.36
C VAL A 99 19.83 0.65 -2.06
N GLN A 100 19.28 1.86 -1.99
CA GLN A 100 17.85 2.07 -1.75
C GLN A 100 16.98 1.43 -2.83
N LYS A 101 17.38 1.52 -4.09
CA LYS A 101 16.67 0.90 -5.21
C LYS A 101 16.59 -0.62 -5.03
N GLN A 102 17.71 -1.24 -4.64
CA GLN A 102 17.77 -2.68 -4.35
C GLN A 102 16.88 -3.07 -3.17
N LEU A 103 16.94 -2.31 -2.07
CA LEU A 103 16.10 -2.54 -0.90
C LEU A 103 14.61 -2.42 -1.24
N ASN A 104 14.22 -1.44 -2.05
CA ASN A 104 12.84 -1.31 -2.53
C ASN A 104 12.42 -2.53 -3.36
N GLN A 105 13.24 -2.95 -4.32
CA GLN A 105 12.96 -4.10 -5.18
C GLN A 105 12.87 -5.41 -4.39
N ALA A 106 13.78 -5.63 -3.44
CA ALA A 106 13.77 -6.79 -2.56
C ALA A 106 12.51 -6.84 -1.68
N ALA A 107 11.96 -5.67 -1.31
CA ALA A 107 10.71 -5.54 -0.57
C ALA A 107 9.45 -5.59 -1.46
N GLY A 108 9.57 -5.84 -2.77
CA GLY A 108 8.43 -5.84 -3.71
C GLY A 108 7.86 -4.45 -3.98
N LEU A 109 8.61 -3.38 -3.70
CA LEU A 109 8.20 -1.99 -3.88
C LEU A 109 8.81 -1.42 -5.17
N TYR A 110 7.95 -1.08 -6.13
CA TYR A 110 8.36 -0.43 -7.39
C TYR A 110 8.42 1.10 -7.26
N LEU A 111 9.02 1.59 -6.15
CA LEU A 111 9.12 3.02 -5.85
C LEU A 111 10.42 3.62 -6.42
N LYS A 112 10.30 4.82 -6.99
CA LYS A 112 11.45 5.62 -7.43
C LYS A 112 12.27 6.05 -6.21
N THR A 113 13.57 5.75 -6.21
CA THR A 113 14.53 6.22 -5.22
C THR A 113 14.60 7.75 -5.20
N GLN A 114 14.62 8.32 -4.01
CA GLN A 114 14.85 9.75 -3.78
C GLN A 114 16.32 10.00 -3.48
N ILE A 115 16.90 11.04 -4.07
CA ILE A 115 18.28 11.47 -3.81
C ILE A 115 18.22 12.78 -2.98
N PRO A 116 18.92 12.88 -1.84
CA PRO A 116 18.98 14.12 -1.05
C PRO A 116 19.59 15.26 -1.85
N ASP A 117 19.38 16.50 -1.42
CA ASP A 117 20.08 17.64 -2.02
C ASP A 117 21.39 17.85 -1.27
N MET A 118 22.45 18.30 -1.97
CA MET A 118 23.74 18.55 -1.33
C MET A 118 23.63 19.68 -0.31
N ASN A 119 24.10 19.46 0.91
CA ASN A 119 24.11 20.48 1.96
C ASN A 119 25.21 21.53 1.70
N GLN A 120 24.88 22.51 0.87
CA GLN A 120 25.81 23.57 0.47
C GLN A 120 26.19 24.48 1.65
N ASP A 121 25.29 24.73 2.59
CA ASP A 121 25.54 25.56 3.77
C ASP A 121 26.66 24.97 4.64
N ARG A 122 26.68 23.65 4.77
CA ARG A 122 27.73 22.94 5.51
C ARG A 122 29.09 23.05 4.83
N ILE A 123 29.15 22.96 3.50
CA ILE A 123 30.38 23.18 2.72
C ILE A 123 30.86 24.62 2.89
N ASN A 124 29.95 25.59 2.75
CA ASN A 124 30.25 27.01 2.93
C ASN A 124 30.76 27.29 4.35
N GLY A 125 30.18 26.66 5.37
CA GLY A 125 30.63 26.74 6.76
C GLY A 125 32.07 26.25 6.95
N ILE A 126 32.44 25.12 6.33
CA ILE A 126 33.81 24.60 6.36
C ILE A 126 34.77 25.57 5.66
N ILE A 127 34.42 26.09 4.49
CA ILE A 127 35.22 27.06 3.72
C ILE A 127 35.42 28.34 4.54
N ASN A 128 34.35 28.89 5.12
CA ASN A 128 34.42 30.09 5.96
C ASN A 128 35.33 29.87 7.18
N ARG A 129 35.18 28.74 7.87
CA ARG A 129 35.95 28.46 9.08
C ARG A 129 37.42 28.19 8.78
N ILE A 130 37.75 27.39 7.77
CA ILE A 130 39.16 27.10 7.41
C ILE A 130 39.92 28.36 7.00
N SER A 131 39.20 29.35 6.45
CA SER A 131 39.80 30.61 6.00
C SER A 131 39.85 31.74 7.02
N SER A 132 39.36 31.49 8.24
CA SER A 132 39.28 32.51 9.29
C SER A 132 40.60 32.74 10.05
N GLU A 133 41.46 31.73 10.14
CA GLU A 133 42.71 31.84 10.91
C GLU A 133 43.88 32.35 10.05
N PRO A 134 44.76 33.21 10.58
CA PRO A 134 46.00 33.59 9.91
C PRO A 134 46.99 32.44 9.72
N ASP A 135 46.97 31.44 10.61
CA ASP A 135 47.87 30.30 10.59
C ASP A 135 47.10 29.01 10.31
N PHE A 136 47.36 28.40 9.16
CA PHE A 136 46.67 27.18 8.73
C PHE A 136 46.85 26.02 9.71
N ASP A 137 47.99 25.92 10.40
CA ASP A 137 48.24 24.81 11.33
C ASP A 137 47.27 24.80 12.53
N LYS A 138 46.70 25.97 12.89
CA LYS A 138 45.69 26.07 13.96
C LYS A 138 44.32 25.54 13.57
N ILE A 139 44.03 25.45 12.25
CA ILE A 139 42.68 25.17 11.75
C ILE A 139 42.59 23.99 10.79
N LYS A 140 43.73 23.41 10.37
CA LYS A 140 43.79 22.24 9.46
C LYS A 140 42.93 21.04 9.88
N TRP A 141 42.64 20.90 11.17
CA TRP A 141 41.74 19.86 11.71
C TRP A 141 40.33 19.91 11.10
N MET A 142 39.91 21.07 10.58
CA MET A 142 38.63 21.21 9.86
C MET A 142 38.55 20.39 8.57
N LEU A 143 39.69 19.95 8.02
CA LEU A 143 39.77 19.12 6.81
C LEU A 143 39.97 17.62 7.12
N ASP A 144 39.81 17.24 8.37
CA ASP A 144 39.94 15.86 8.83
C ASP A 144 38.55 15.27 9.15
N GLU A 145 38.24 15.08 10.43
CA GLU A 145 36.98 14.48 10.89
C GLU A 145 35.71 15.18 10.34
N PRO A 146 35.64 16.52 10.18
CA PRO A 146 34.46 17.16 9.61
C PRO A 146 34.14 16.72 8.18
N ILE A 147 35.15 16.32 7.39
CA ILE A 147 34.97 15.78 6.04
C ILE A 147 34.33 14.40 6.10
N VAL A 148 34.80 13.54 7.00
CA VAL A 148 34.23 12.20 7.24
C VAL A 148 32.79 12.31 7.76
N ASN A 149 32.52 13.30 8.62
CA ASN A 149 31.18 13.55 9.14
C ASN A 149 30.23 14.09 8.07
N PHE A 150 30.72 14.95 7.16
CA PHE A 150 29.95 15.38 5.99
C PHE A 150 29.58 14.19 5.11
N SER A 151 30.56 13.34 4.78
CA SER A 151 30.32 12.12 3.99
C SER A 151 29.24 11.23 4.61
N GLN A 152 29.30 10.97 5.92
CA GLN A 152 28.28 10.17 6.61
C GLN A 152 26.89 10.82 6.59
N SER A 153 26.81 12.15 6.75
CA SER A 153 25.51 12.84 6.73
C SER A 153 24.74 12.69 5.42
N ILE A 154 25.43 12.50 4.29
CA ILE A 154 24.78 12.27 2.99
C ILE A 154 23.99 10.95 3.00
N VAL A 155 24.52 9.93 3.69
CA VAL A 155 23.84 8.64 3.86
C VAL A 155 22.62 8.81 4.77
N ASP A 156 22.76 9.54 5.87
CA ASP A 156 21.64 9.82 6.78
C ASP A 156 20.53 10.62 6.08
N ASP A 157 20.89 11.63 5.28
CA ASP A 157 19.95 12.43 4.49
C ASP A 157 19.26 11.59 3.41
N SER A 158 19.98 10.63 2.81
CA SER A 158 19.41 9.66 1.87
C SER A 158 18.37 8.77 2.54
N ILE A 159 18.67 8.23 3.72
CA ILE A 159 17.73 7.45 4.53
C ILE A 159 16.51 8.30 4.86
N LYS A 160 16.71 9.52 5.34
CA LYS A 160 15.63 10.43 5.74
C LYS A 160 14.70 10.75 4.57
N LYS A 161 15.24 11.17 3.42
CA LYS A 161 14.41 11.56 2.25
C LYS A 161 13.62 10.39 1.67
N ASN A 162 14.19 9.18 1.69
CA ASN A 162 13.48 7.98 1.25
C ASN A 162 12.45 7.49 2.27
N ALA A 163 12.76 7.51 3.57
CA ALA A 163 11.81 7.18 4.62
C ALA A 163 10.61 8.14 4.61
N ASP A 164 10.86 9.46 4.43
CA ASP A 164 9.83 10.49 4.26
C ASP A 164 8.90 10.17 3.08
N PHE A 165 9.49 9.89 1.92
CA PHE A 165 8.75 9.57 0.71
C PHE A 165 7.88 8.33 0.89
N GLN A 166 8.45 7.24 1.41
CA GLN A 166 7.71 5.99 1.65
C GLN A 166 6.60 6.17 2.69
N SER A 167 6.87 6.94 3.75
CA SER A 167 5.86 7.23 4.76
C SER A 167 4.69 8.06 4.22
N ARG A 168 4.96 9.03 3.34
CA ARG A 168 3.93 9.81 2.64
C ARG A 168 3.12 8.96 1.67
N SER A 169 3.75 7.94 1.06
CA SER A 169 3.09 6.93 0.23
C SER A 169 2.33 5.86 1.02
N GLY A 170 2.22 5.99 2.35
CA GLY A 170 1.42 5.11 3.20
C GLY A 170 2.13 3.84 3.68
N LEU A 171 3.43 3.71 3.43
CA LEU A 171 4.27 2.62 3.95
C LEU A 171 4.75 2.92 5.37
N ARG A 172 5.27 1.89 6.04
CA ARG A 172 5.86 1.97 7.39
C ARG A 172 7.33 1.56 7.40
N PRO A 173 8.23 2.40 6.87
CA PRO A 173 9.65 2.12 6.98
C PRO A 173 10.11 2.18 8.44
N LYS A 174 11.09 1.36 8.78
CA LYS A 174 11.75 1.37 10.10
C LYS A 174 13.16 1.91 10.00
N ILE A 175 13.55 2.60 11.06
CA ILE A 175 14.90 3.14 11.23
C ILE A 175 15.57 2.43 12.39
N ILE A 176 16.75 1.87 12.14
CA ILE A 176 17.49 1.14 13.15
C ILE A 176 18.80 1.89 13.42
N ARG A 177 18.97 2.46 14.61
CA ARG A 177 20.23 3.08 15.00
C ARG A 177 21.07 2.08 15.78
N ARG A 178 22.26 1.73 15.27
CA ARG A 178 23.22 0.89 15.98
C ARG A 178 24.38 1.72 16.50
N VAL A 179 24.78 1.44 17.73
CA VAL A 179 25.90 2.12 18.38
C VAL A 179 27.21 1.41 18.14
N SER A 180 28.28 2.18 17.95
CA SER A 180 29.64 1.64 17.95
C SER A 180 30.07 1.29 19.38
N GLY A 181 31.02 0.37 19.54
CA GLY A 181 31.46 -0.15 20.84
C GLY A 181 32.02 0.89 21.84
N HIS A 182 32.24 2.15 21.42
CA HIS A 182 32.72 3.25 22.28
C HIS A 182 31.77 4.47 22.23
N ALA A 183 30.48 4.25 21.94
CA ALA A 183 29.50 5.33 21.82
C ALA A 183 29.23 6.02 23.17
N CYS A 184 29.03 7.35 23.16
CA CYS A 184 28.68 8.11 24.36
C CYS A 184 27.24 7.82 24.83
N LYS A 185 26.90 8.24 26.06
CA LYS A 185 25.57 8.01 26.68
C LYS A 185 24.41 8.49 25.81
N TRP A 186 24.53 9.63 25.12
CA TRP A 186 23.48 10.14 24.23
C TRP A 186 23.30 9.28 22.98
N CYS A 187 24.38 8.77 22.38
CA CYS A 187 24.26 7.81 21.28
C CYS A 187 23.66 6.48 21.75
N GLN A 188 24.04 6.01 22.94
CA GLN A 188 23.47 4.81 23.54
C GLN A 188 21.97 4.95 23.80
N SER A 189 21.51 6.11 24.27
CA SER A 189 20.07 6.36 24.48
C SER A 189 19.26 6.44 23.18
N LEU A 190 19.90 6.72 22.04
CA LEU A 190 19.26 6.74 20.73
C LEU A 190 19.33 5.39 20.00
N ALA A 191 20.06 4.40 20.53
CA ALA A 191 20.18 3.08 19.92
C ALA A 191 18.84 2.33 19.96
N GLY A 192 18.45 1.70 18.87
CA GLY A 192 17.18 0.96 18.80
C GLY A 192 16.57 0.91 17.41
N SER A 193 15.48 0.16 17.28
CA SER A 193 14.65 0.12 16.07
C SER A 193 13.38 0.91 16.31
N TYR A 194 13.11 1.88 15.44
CA TYR A 194 12.00 2.81 15.53
C TYR A 194 11.14 2.70 14.27
N ASP A 195 9.82 2.77 14.41
CA ASP A 195 9.00 3.11 13.26
C ASP A 195 9.33 4.55 12.87
N TYR A 196 9.46 4.84 11.57
CA TYR A 196 9.93 6.14 11.10
C TYR A 196 9.15 7.33 11.68
N ARG A 197 7.84 7.15 11.92
CA ARG A 197 6.95 8.19 12.46
C ARG A 197 7.07 8.41 13.97
N SER A 198 7.71 7.49 14.70
CA SER A 198 7.93 7.57 16.16
C SER A 198 9.41 7.64 16.52
N ALA A 199 10.28 7.75 15.52
CA ALA A 199 11.71 7.94 15.73
C ALA A 199 11.97 9.31 16.38
N PRO A 200 12.88 9.41 17.37
CA PRO A 200 13.27 10.69 17.95
C PRO A 200 13.76 11.67 16.88
N ASP A 201 13.43 12.97 17.00
CA ASP A 201 13.90 14.01 16.05
C ASP A 201 15.42 14.01 15.88
N ASP A 202 16.13 13.64 16.94
CA ASP A 202 17.58 13.56 17.01
C ASP A 202 18.18 12.27 16.42
N ILE A 203 17.36 11.34 15.89
CA ILE A 203 17.83 10.02 15.42
C ILE A 203 18.84 10.08 14.27
N TYR A 204 18.89 11.19 13.53
CA TYR A 204 19.88 11.43 12.47
C TYR A 204 21.06 12.29 12.93
N ARG A 205 20.97 12.89 14.11
CA ARG A 205 22.03 13.78 14.61
C ARG A 205 23.26 12.98 15.03
N ARG A 206 24.43 13.56 14.78
CA ARG A 206 25.73 12.97 15.08
C ARG A 206 26.62 13.98 15.78
N HIS A 207 27.38 13.52 16.77
CA HIS A 207 28.56 14.24 17.24
C HIS A 207 29.67 14.14 16.19
N GLU A 208 30.65 15.02 16.31
CA GLU A 208 31.79 15.13 15.39
C GLU A 208 32.45 13.77 15.08
N ARG A 209 32.79 12.97 16.11
CA ARG A 209 33.47 11.67 16.00
C ARG A 209 32.55 10.45 16.09
N CYS A 210 31.25 10.62 15.83
CA CYS A 210 30.31 9.51 15.92
C CYS A 210 30.55 8.48 14.79
N ARG A 211 30.64 7.19 15.13
CA ARG A 211 30.68 6.06 14.18
C ARG A 211 29.46 5.15 14.29
N CYS A 212 28.40 5.60 14.98
CA CYS A 212 27.14 4.86 15.04
C CYS A 212 26.49 4.80 13.66
N THR A 213 25.72 3.78 13.37
CA THR A 213 25.06 3.62 12.06
C THR A 213 23.57 3.85 12.19
N VAL A 214 22.98 4.42 11.15
CA VAL A 214 21.53 4.48 10.97
C VAL A 214 21.22 3.59 9.77
N GLU A 215 20.37 2.61 10.00
CA GLU A 215 19.90 1.62 9.04
C GLU A 215 18.44 1.88 8.71
N TYR A 216 18.06 1.35 7.55
CA TYR A 216 16.75 1.50 6.97
C TYR A 216 16.21 0.14 6.58
N ASP A 217 15.04 -0.20 7.11
CA ASP A 217 14.26 -1.37 6.71
C ASP A 217 12.99 -0.83 6.01
N PRO A 218 12.82 -1.04 4.69
CA PRO A 218 11.63 -0.59 3.95
C PRO A 218 10.32 -1.19 4.48
N GLY A 219 10.42 -2.20 5.35
CA GLY A 219 9.31 -3.04 5.74
C GLY A 219 9.06 -4.08 4.65
N ASP A 220 9.12 -5.34 5.04
CA ASP A 220 8.31 -6.38 4.42
C ASP A 220 6.89 -5.81 4.27
N GLY A 221 6.39 -5.70 3.04
CA GLY A 221 5.14 -5.00 2.71
C GLY A 221 3.88 -5.47 3.46
N ARG A 222 4.02 -6.40 4.41
CA ARG A 222 3.05 -6.92 5.37
C ARG A 222 3.81 -7.52 6.62
N ARG A 223 3.57 -7.10 7.90
CA ARG A 223 3.84 -7.87 9.17
C ARG A 223 2.64 -8.51 9.93
N GLN A 224 2.80 -9.79 10.28
CA GLN A 224 1.92 -10.67 11.08
C GLN A 224 2.36 -10.77 12.56
N ASN A 225 1.42 -10.79 13.52
CA ASN A 225 1.70 -11.08 14.94
C ASN A 225 1.78 -12.61 15.17
N ILE A 226 2.90 -13.10 15.75
CA ILE A 226 3.19 -14.55 15.93
C ILE A 226 2.37 -15.21 17.05
N TRP A 227 1.74 -14.46 17.96
CA TRP A 227 0.87 -15.00 19.01
C TRP A 227 -0.63 -14.74 18.78
N SER A 228 -1.02 -13.84 17.87
CA SER A 228 -2.44 -13.53 17.61
C SER A 228 -2.88 -13.49 16.13
N LYS A 229 -1.97 -13.63 15.15
CA LYS A 229 -2.24 -13.74 13.70
C LYS A 229 -3.23 -12.71 13.08
N ILE A 230 -3.32 -11.50 13.63
CA ILE A 230 -4.12 -10.37 13.07
C ILE A 230 -3.21 -9.29 12.46
N TRP A 231 -3.70 -8.63 11.40
CA TRP A 231 -3.10 -7.50 10.67
C TRP A 231 -3.74 -6.17 11.09
N ARG A 232 -2.99 -5.16 11.57
CA ARG A 232 -3.51 -3.80 11.85
C ARG A 232 -2.48 -2.67 11.65
N ARG A 233 -2.98 -1.44 11.44
CA ARG A 233 -2.22 -0.19 11.33
C ARG A 233 -2.21 0.61 12.67
N PRO A 234 -1.06 1.15 13.15
CA PRO A 234 -1.06 2.32 14.05
C PRO A 234 -0.74 3.69 13.39
N ASP A 235 -1.55 4.69 13.75
CA ASP A 235 -1.50 6.10 13.32
C ASP A 235 -0.48 6.95 14.13
N LYS A 236 -0.28 8.20 13.65
CA LYS A 236 0.37 9.43 14.21
C LYS A 236 0.51 9.48 15.75
N ASP A 237 1.41 10.27 16.35
CA ASP A 237 1.30 10.54 17.81
C ASP A 237 1.16 12.02 18.24
N ASP A 238 1.75 13.04 17.61
CA ASP A 238 1.65 14.39 18.24
C ASP A 238 0.46 15.27 17.79
N LYS A 239 -0.35 14.80 16.84
CA LYS A 239 -1.74 15.30 16.62
C LYS A 239 -2.78 14.27 17.04
N ILE A 240 -2.36 13.22 17.75
CA ILE A 240 -3.17 12.05 17.98
C ILE A 240 -3.81 11.96 19.34
N GLU A 241 -3.34 12.64 20.38
CA GLU A 241 -4.17 12.72 21.59
C GLU A 241 -5.44 13.55 21.36
N LEU A 242 -5.34 14.64 20.58
CA LEU A 242 -6.50 15.44 20.16
C LEU A 242 -7.39 14.73 19.11
N ARG A 243 -6.82 13.87 18.26
CA ARG A 243 -7.57 13.09 17.24
C ARG A 243 -7.99 11.68 17.69
N LYS A 244 -7.38 11.07 18.70
CA LYS A 244 -7.87 9.84 19.36
C LYS A 244 -9.12 10.20 20.14
N LYS A 245 -9.16 11.34 20.84
CA LYS A 245 -10.42 11.91 21.34
C LYS A 245 -11.41 12.16 20.19
N ALA A 246 -11.07 13.00 19.21
CA ALA A 246 -12.02 13.30 18.12
C ALA A 246 -12.42 12.11 17.22
N GLY A 247 -11.59 11.07 17.09
CA GLY A 247 -11.82 9.87 16.29
C GLY A 247 -12.61 8.79 17.05
N VAL A 248 -12.33 8.60 18.34
CA VAL A 248 -13.17 7.81 19.24
C VAL A 248 -14.52 8.49 19.43
N ASP A 249 -14.56 9.82 19.52
CA ASP A 249 -15.80 10.59 19.56
C ASP A 249 -16.57 10.45 18.25
N LYS A 250 -15.89 10.45 17.09
CA LYS A 250 -16.52 10.21 15.78
C LYS A 250 -17.03 8.78 15.61
N ASP A 251 -16.28 7.76 16.00
CA ASP A 251 -16.74 6.36 15.93
C ASP A 251 -17.89 6.11 16.91
N LYS A 252 -17.80 6.61 18.15
CA LYS A 252 -18.91 6.57 19.11
C LYS A 252 -20.14 7.31 18.59
N GLU A 253 -19.96 8.49 18.00
CA GLU A 253 -21.07 9.26 17.43
C GLU A 253 -21.66 8.54 16.20
N LEU A 254 -20.84 7.89 15.38
CA LEU A 254 -21.29 7.09 14.25
C LEU A 254 -22.10 5.87 14.71
N SER A 255 -21.59 5.11 15.69
CA SER A 255 -22.30 4.00 16.33
C SER A 255 -23.61 4.46 16.97
N LYS A 256 -23.60 5.59 17.68
CA LYS A 256 -24.80 6.20 18.24
C LYS A 256 -25.83 6.57 17.17
N ARG A 257 -25.39 7.17 16.05
CA ARG A 257 -26.26 7.52 14.92
C ARG A 257 -26.80 6.28 14.21
N ALA A 258 -25.97 5.26 13.98
CA ALA A 258 -26.37 3.97 13.41
C ALA A 258 -27.43 3.28 14.28
N ARG A 259 -27.21 3.23 15.60
CA ARG A 259 -28.18 2.72 16.56
C ARG A 259 -29.46 3.54 16.58
N ALA A 260 -29.36 4.88 16.54
CA ALA A 260 -30.53 5.76 16.48
C ALA A 260 -31.34 5.55 15.20
N ALA A 261 -30.67 5.36 14.05
CA ALA A 261 -31.33 5.04 12.80
C ALA A 261 -32.06 3.68 12.86
N LEU A 262 -31.39 2.64 13.38
CA LEU A 262 -32.02 1.33 13.57
C LEU A 262 -33.17 1.34 14.58
N ASN A 263 -33.09 2.14 15.65
CA ASN A 263 -34.18 2.30 16.63
C ASN A 263 -35.46 2.91 16.02
N LYS A 264 -35.36 3.60 14.88
CA LYS A 264 -36.54 4.11 14.16
C LYS A 264 -37.24 3.03 13.32
N THR A 265 -36.57 1.90 13.09
CA THR A 265 -37.12 0.79 12.31
C THR A 265 -37.96 -0.15 13.19
N ASN A 266 -38.68 -1.07 12.56
CA ASN A 266 -39.40 -2.14 13.26
C ASN A 266 -38.49 -3.33 13.68
N MET A 267 -37.16 -3.29 13.43
CA MET A 267 -36.26 -4.44 13.59
C MET A 267 -36.39 -5.11 14.95
N GLN A 268 -36.32 -4.36 16.06
CA GLN A 268 -36.38 -4.92 17.41
C GLN A 268 -37.66 -5.73 17.65
N THR A 269 -38.81 -5.23 17.16
CA THR A 269 -40.10 -5.92 17.31
C THR A 269 -40.19 -7.18 16.46
N GLN A 270 -39.55 -7.18 15.29
CA GLN A 270 -39.68 -8.26 14.30
C GLN A 270 -38.67 -9.39 14.52
N VAL A 271 -37.45 -9.06 14.96
CA VAL A 271 -36.38 -10.03 15.24
C VAL A 271 -36.33 -10.43 16.71
N GLY A 272 -36.91 -9.64 17.61
CA GLY A 272 -36.88 -9.86 19.05
C GLY A 272 -35.72 -9.13 19.74
N LYS A 273 -35.94 -8.77 21.01
CA LYS A 273 -35.05 -7.91 21.80
C LYS A 273 -33.63 -8.47 21.92
N ASP A 274 -33.49 -9.78 22.08
CA ASP A 274 -32.18 -10.42 22.31
C ASP A 274 -31.32 -10.37 21.06
N TYR A 275 -31.86 -10.82 19.91
CA TYR A 275 -31.16 -10.76 18.62
C TYR A 275 -30.86 -9.32 18.19
N TYR A 276 -31.81 -8.41 18.41
CA TYR A 276 -31.58 -6.99 18.16
C TYR A 276 -30.43 -6.44 19.01
N SER A 277 -30.40 -6.73 20.31
CA SER A 277 -29.35 -6.25 21.22
C SER A 277 -27.98 -6.83 20.85
N GLN A 278 -27.93 -8.13 20.49
CA GLN A 278 -26.72 -8.78 20.01
C GLN A 278 -26.21 -8.15 18.71
N PHE A 279 -27.11 -7.86 17.77
CA PHE A 279 -26.75 -7.21 16.51
C PHE A 279 -26.24 -5.77 16.73
N ILE A 280 -26.89 -4.98 17.59
CA ILE A 280 -26.41 -3.63 17.95
C ILE A 280 -25.03 -3.68 18.58
N ASN A 281 -24.79 -4.61 19.52
CA ASN A 281 -23.47 -4.78 20.13
C ASN A 281 -22.41 -5.15 19.08
N HIS A 282 -22.76 -6.02 18.14
CA HIS A 282 -21.89 -6.38 17.03
C HIS A 282 -21.62 -5.20 16.10
N LEU A 283 -22.65 -4.43 15.73
CA LEU A 283 -22.56 -3.21 14.92
C LEU A 283 -21.65 -2.16 15.57
N ASP A 284 -21.80 -1.93 16.88
CA ASP A 284 -20.96 -1.01 17.66
C ASP A 284 -19.49 -1.43 17.62
N SER A 285 -19.21 -2.75 17.59
CA SER A 285 -17.87 -3.33 17.57
C SER A 285 -17.21 -3.39 16.18
N LEU A 286 -17.92 -3.05 15.08
CA LEU A 286 -17.36 -3.15 13.73
C LEU A 286 -16.14 -2.23 13.54
N ASP A 287 -15.11 -2.75 12.88
CA ASP A 287 -13.96 -1.96 12.42
C ASP A 287 -14.15 -1.39 10.99
N ASN A 288 -15.33 -1.56 10.36
CA ASN A 288 -15.63 -1.06 9.01
C ASN A 288 -16.44 0.27 9.08
N PRO A 289 -15.78 1.43 8.89
CA PRO A 289 -16.45 2.73 9.03
C PRO A 289 -17.48 3.00 7.94
N ARG A 290 -17.29 2.48 6.72
CA ARG A 290 -18.23 2.69 5.61
C ARG A 290 -19.55 1.97 5.85
N VAL A 291 -19.48 0.72 6.30
CA VAL A 291 -20.68 -0.03 6.69
C VAL A 291 -21.39 0.68 7.83
N LYS A 292 -20.68 1.04 8.91
CA LYS A 292 -21.27 1.84 10.02
C LYS A 292 -21.92 3.14 9.52
N GLU A 293 -21.31 3.83 8.57
CA GLU A 293 -21.84 5.07 8.02
C GLU A 293 -23.08 4.85 7.14
N MET A 294 -23.15 3.77 6.37
CA MET A 294 -24.37 3.33 5.68
C MET A 294 -25.50 3.13 6.68
N PHE A 295 -25.26 2.44 7.79
CA PHE A 295 -26.26 2.30 8.86
C PHE A 295 -26.68 3.65 9.44
N ALA A 296 -25.72 4.50 9.78
CA ALA A 296 -25.97 5.83 10.35
C ALA A 296 -26.73 6.79 9.42
N THR A 297 -26.78 6.50 8.12
CA THR A 297 -27.29 7.41 7.10
C THR A 297 -28.57 6.88 6.44
N MET A 298 -28.74 5.56 6.37
CA MET A 298 -29.79 4.94 5.57
C MET A 298 -30.61 3.88 6.31
N ALA A 299 -30.18 3.43 7.50
CA ALA A 299 -30.88 2.32 8.18
C ALA A 299 -32.31 2.66 8.59
N ASP A 300 -32.65 3.94 8.80
CA ASP A 300 -34.00 4.36 9.14
C ASP A 300 -35.01 4.26 7.97
N ARG A 301 -34.53 3.88 6.78
CA ARG A 301 -35.35 3.60 5.59
C ARG A 301 -35.59 2.10 5.37
N LEU A 302 -35.09 1.26 6.29
CA LEU A 302 -35.25 -0.18 6.26
C LEU A 302 -36.51 -0.61 7.02
N ASP A 303 -37.14 -1.66 6.51
CA ASP A 303 -38.22 -2.36 7.20
C ASP A 303 -37.87 -3.85 7.32
N PHE A 304 -38.31 -4.49 8.39
CA PHE A 304 -38.00 -5.89 8.69
C PHE A 304 -39.26 -6.72 8.75
N MET A 305 -39.20 -7.90 8.17
CA MET A 305 -40.25 -8.91 8.31
C MET A 305 -40.05 -9.69 9.60
N LYS A 306 -41.15 -10.20 10.17
CA LYS A 306 -41.10 -11.06 11.36
C LYS A 306 -40.13 -12.23 11.12
N ILE A 307 -39.22 -12.44 12.06
CA ILE A 307 -38.24 -13.53 11.97
C ILE A 307 -38.96 -14.87 11.82
N LYS A 308 -38.55 -15.64 10.82
CA LYS A 308 -39.08 -16.96 10.49
C LYS A 308 -37.91 -17.86 10.12
N ASP A 309 -38.06 -19.16 10.32
CA ASP A 309 -37.05 -20.14 9.92
C ASP A 309 -37.16 -20.45 8.41
N VAL A 310 -36.97 -19.41 7.61
CA VAL A 310 -36.98 -19.43 6.14
C VAL A 310 -35.67 -18.84 5.64
N ARG A 311 -35.37 -19.03 4.34
CA ARG A 311 -34.21 -18.38 3.73
C ARG A 311 -34.32 -16.86 3.90
N ALA A 312 -33.23 -16.24 4.34
CA ALA A 312 -33.14 -14.80 4.43
C ALA A 312 -33.15 -14.20 3.01
N TYR A 313 -33.72 -13.01 2.86
CA TYR A 313 -33.74 -12.28 1.60
C TYR A 313 -34.03 -10.79 1.87
N ALA A 314 -33.61 -9.94 0.94
CA ALA A 314 -34.08 -8.57 0.82
C ALA A 314 -34.97 -8.38 -0.41
N SER A 315 -36.02 -7.58 -0.27
CA SER A 315 -36.86 -7.13 -1.37
C SER A 315 -37.08 -5.63 -1.24
N GLY A 316 -36.42 -4.86 -2.11
CA GLY A 316 -36.34 -3.42 -1.92
C GLY A 316 -35.61 -3.09 -0.61
N SER A 317 -36.21 -2.25 0.23
CA SER A 317 -35.70 -1.95 1.58
C SER A 317 -36.30 -2.83 2.68
N SER A 318 -37.09 -3.84 2.33
CA SER A 318 -37.69 -4.79 3.29
C SER A 318 -36.83 -6.05 3.41
N VAL A 319 -36.52 -6.46 4.64
CA VAL A 319 -35.55 -7.52 4.93
C VAL A 319 -36.18 -8.64 5.77
N GLN A 320 -36.12 -9.87 5.26
CA GLN A 320 -36.47 -11.09 5.99
C GLN A 320 -35.20 -11.75 6.53
N LEU A 321 -35.18 -12.01 7.84
CA LEU A 321 -34.09 -12.73 8.52
C LEU A 321 -34.60 -14.01 9.18
N SER A 322 -33.68 -14.91 9.50
CA SER A 322 -33.93 -16.11 10.29
C SER A 322 -33.07 -16.14 11.55
N LYS A 323 -33.30 -17.11 12.44
CA LYS A 323 -32.45 -17.30 13.63
C LYS A 323 -30.99 -17.55 13.24
N ALA A 324 -30.78 -18.37 12.21
CA ALA A 324 -29.46 -18.68 11.67
C ALA A 324 -28.72 -17.43 11.18
N SER A 325 -29.42 -16.38 10.75
CA SER A 325 -28.79 -15.12 10.36
C SER A 325 -28.00 -14.49 11.51
N PHE A 326 -28.46 -14.62 12.75
CA PHE A 326 -27.81 -14.03 13.92
C PHE A 326 -26.75 -14.95 14.53
N VAL A 327 -27.03 -16.24 14.63
CA VAL A 327 -26.15 -17.20 15.33
C VAL A 327 -25.13 -17.89 14.42
N GLY A 328 -25.28 -17.77 13.10
CA GLY A 328 -24.47 -18.47 12.11
C GLY A 328 -24.99 -19.88 11.79
N SER A 329 -24.25 -20.56 10.92
CA SER A 329 -24.49 -21.95 10.50
C SER A 329 -23.15 -22.63 10.18
N SER A 330 -23.17 -23.89 9.71
CA SER A 330 -21.96 -24.57 9.24
C SER A 330 -21.26 -23.87 8.06
N HIS A 331 -21.95 -22.96 7.37
CA HIS A 331 -21.44 -22.29 6.16
C HIS A 331 -21.50 -20.77 6.25
N GLN A 332 -21.85 -20.19 7.41
CA GLN A 332 -21.99 -18.74 7.60
C GLN A 332 -21.63 -18.37 9.04
N LYS A 333 -20.82 -17.31 9.23
CA LYS A 333 -20.51 -16.81 10.58
C LYS A 333 -21.69 -16.03 11.17
N PRO A 334 -21.76 -15.86 12.50
CA PRO A 334 -22.75 -15.00 13.14
C PRO A 334 -22.86 -13.62 12.47
N PHE A 335 -24.08 -13.16 12.24
CA PHE A 335 -24.43 -11.89 11.56
C PHE A 335 -24.02 -11.76 10.09
N GLN A 336 -23.26 -12.68 9.50
CA GLN A 336 -22.83 -12.60 8.10
C GLN A 336 -24.03 -12.46 7.16
N THR A 337 -25.03 -13.33 7.30
CA THR A 337 -26.28 -13.23 6.54
C THR A 337 -27.06 -11.94 6.84
N VAL A 338 -27.03 -11.41 8.08
CA VAL A 338 -27.71 -10.15 8.38
C VAL A 338 -27.13 -9.02 7.54
N TYR A 339 -25.81 -8.88 7.50
CA TYR A 339 -25.16 -7.85 6.70
C TYR A 339 -25.29 -8.08 5.19
N HIS A 340 -25.31 -9.33 4.73
CA HIS A 340 -25.56 -9.66 3.33
C HIS A 340 -26.91 -9.12 2.85
N GLU A 341 -28.00 -9.47 3.54
CA GLU A 341 -29.34 -9.01 3.15
C GLU A 341 -29.50 -7.50 3.30
N LEU A 342 -28.89 -6.92 4.34
CA LEU A 342 -28.87 -5.47 4.49
C LEU A 342 -28.07 -4.80 3.36
N GLY A 343 -27.02 -5.45 2.85
CA GLY A 343 -26.27 -5.02 1.68
C GLY A 343 -27.17 -4.87 0.45
N HIS A 344 -27.98 -5.88 0.12
CA HIS A 344 -28.98 -5.78 -0.95
C HIS A 344 -29.97 -4.63 -0.74
N ALA A 345 -30.44 -4.45 0.50
CA ALA A 345 -31.38 -3.38 0.82
C ALA A 345 -30.74 -1.98 0.67
N PHE A 346 -29.50 -1.82 1.13
CA PHE A 346 -28.75 -0.59 0.94
C PHE A 346 -28.42 -0.30 -0.52
N ASP A 347 -28.09 -1.32 -1.30
CA ASP A 347 -27.86 -1.20 -2.74
C ASP A 347 -29.11 -0.69 -3.47
N THR A 348 -30.29 -1.24 -3.11
CA THR A 348 -31.57 -0.78 -3.64
C THR A 348 -31.88 0.67 -3.25
N LEU A 349 -31.66 1.02 -1.98
CA LEU A 349 -31.82 2.41 -1.51
C LEU A 349 -30.82 3.35 -2.21
N GLY A 350 -29.61 2.87 -2.49
CA GLY A 350 -28.57 3.57 -3.23
C GLY A 350 -29.02 4.00 -4.63
N THR A 351 -29.82 3.16 -5.32
CA THR A 351 -30.37 3.51 -6.63
C THR A 351 -31.19 4.79 -6.58
N LYS A 352 -32.09 4.87 -5.60
CA LYS A 352 -32.93 6.06 -5.39
C LYS A 352 -32.10 7.29 -5.06
N VAL A 353 -31.04 7.13 -4.28
CA VAL A 353 -30.13 8.22 -3.92
C VAL A 353 -29.32 8.71 -5.12
N LEU A 354 -28.83 7.80 -5.96
CA LEU A 354 -27.95 8.16 -7.07
C LEU A 354 -28.71 8.66 -8.30
N THR A 355 -29.92 8.16 -8.52
CA THR A 355 -30.68 8.35 -9.78
C THR A 355 -32.00 9.08 -9.61
N ASP A 356 -32.36 9.48 -8.38
CA ASP A 356 -33.66 10.07 -8.02
C ASP A 356 -34.88 9.20 -8.35
N SER A 357 -34.66 7.90 -8.65
CA SER A 357 -35.66 6.92 -9.06
C SER A 357 -35.37 5.56 -8.43
N THR A 358 -36.40 4.74 -8.19
CA THR A 358 -36.23 3.36 -7.68
C THR A 358 -35.71 2.38 -8.74
N THR A 359 -35.64 2.83 -10.00
CA THR A 359 -35.07 2.07 -11.12
C THR A 359 -34.32 2.99 -12.07
N TYR A 360 -33.31 2.47 -12.75
CA TYR A 360 -32.65 3.14 -13.87
C TYR A 360 -32.61 2.25 -15.12
N SER A 361 -32.49 2.88 -16.27
CA SER A 361 -32.32 2.22 -17.55
C SER A 361 -30.88 1.74 -17.72
N THR A 362 -30.72 0.46 -18.05
CA THR A 362 -29.40 -0.19 -18.15
C THR A 362 -28.70 0.06 -19.49
N GLY A 363 -29.43 0.63 -20.47
CA GLY A 363 -29.00 0.74 -21.86
C GLY A 363 -29.06 -0.58 -22.64
N GLN A 364 -29.51 -1.68 -22.02
CA GLN A 364 -29.70 -2.99 -22.66
C GLN A 364 -31.17 -3.26 -22.93
N THR A 365 -31.47 -4.06 -23.96
CA THR A 365 -32.82 -4.50 -24.30
C THR A 365 -32.93 -6.03 -24.27
N LYS A 366 -34.12 -6.53 -23.91
CA LYS A 366 -34.47 -7.95 -23.95
C LYS A 366 -35.68 -8.15 -24.86
N ARG A 367 -35.57 -9.11 -25.77
CA ARG A 367 -36.67 -9.48 -26.66
C ARG A 367 -37.70 -10.32 -25.92
N MET A 368 -38.92 -9.81 -25.79
CA MET A 368 -40.01 -10.45 -25.02
C MET A 368 -41.29 -10.53 -25.85
N LYS A 369 -42.07 -11.59 -25.64
CA LYS A 369 -43.39 -11.74 -26.27
C LYS A 369 -44.44 -11.02 -25.43
N ILE A 370 -45.01 -9.94 -25.95
CA ILE A 370 -46.05 -9.13 -25.30
C ILE A 370 -47.25 -9.09 -26.25
N LEU A 371 -48.44 -9.45 -25.76
CA LEU A 371 -49.69 -9.48 -26.54
C LEU A 371 -49.57 -10.22 -27.88
N GLY A 372 -48.76 -11.29 -27.93
CA GLY A 372 -48.56 -12.10 -29.13
C GLY A 372 -47.41 -11.67 -30.05
N GLN A 373 -46.85 -10.47 -29.87
CA GLN A 373 -45.75 -9.94 -30.71
C GLN A 373 -44.42 -9.91 -29.96
N MET A 374 -43.32 -10.11 -30.68
CA MET A 374 -41.97 -9.96 -30.11
C MET A 374 -41.58 -8.49 -30.10
N MET A 375 -41.34 -7.93 -28.93
CA MET A 375 -40.92 -6.55 -28.74
C MET A 375 -39.58 -6.50 -28.00
N ASP A 376 -38.75 -5.51 -28.31
CA ASP A 376 -37.54 -5.22 -27.54
C ASP A 376 -37.91 -4.31 -26.37
N VAL A 377 -37.70 -4.81 -25.15
CA VAL A 377 -38.04 -4.10 -23.92
C VAL A 377 -36.74 -3.69 -23.24
N GLU A 378 -36.64 -2.41 -22.88
CA GLU A 378 -35.51 -1.91 -22.11
C GLU A 378 -35.43 -2.59 -20.74
N ILE A 379 -34.25 -3.11 -20.41
CA ILE A 379 -33.97 -3.70 -19.11
C ILE A 379 -33.75 -2.55 -18.12
N LYS A 380 -34.51 -2.58 -17.02
CA LYS A 380 -34.32 -1.70 -15.88
C LYS A 380 -33.73 -2.47 -14.71
N SER A 381 -32.91 -1.80 -13.91
CA SER A 381 -32.33 -2.35 -12.68
C SER A 381 -32.74 -1.52 -11.47
N THR A 382 -32.82 -2.18 -10.31
CA THR A 382 -33.18 -1.59 -9.02
C THR A 382 -31.98 -1.42 -8.09
N HIS A 383 -30.78 -1.88 -8.47
CA HIS A 383 -29.58 -1.92 -7.62
C HIS A 383 -28.49 -1.01 -8.17
N ALA A 384 -27.93 -0.16 -7.31
CA ALA A 384 -26.95 0.86 -7.70
C ALA A 384 -25.63 0.26 -8.19
N SER A 385 -25.26 -0.89 -7.64
CA SER A 385 -24.08 -1.68 -8.05
C SER A 385 -24.04 -2.00 -9.53
N GLY A 386 -25.20 -2.18 -10.16
CA GLY A 386 -25.30 -2.45 -11.59
C GLY A 386 -25.26 -1.21 -12.47
N ILE A 387 -25.02 0.01 -11.95
CA ILE A 387 -25.02 1.22 -12.79
C ILE A 387 -23.80 1.15 -13.74
N PRO A 388 -23.98 1.23 -15.08
CA PRO A 388 -22.92 0.96 -16.06
C PRO A 388 -21.64 1.79 -15.89
N SER A 389 -21.75 3.03 -15.38
CA SER A 389 -20.60 3.92 -15.22
C SER A 389 -19.58 3.44 -14.19
N TYR A 390 -19.94 2.48 -13.32
CA TYR A 390 -18.99 1.89 -12.36
C TYR A 390 -18.21 0.71 -12.94
N SER A 391 -18.69 0.08 -14.01
CA SER A 391 -18.06 -1.08 -14.66
C SER A 391 -17.66 -2.19 -13.68
N LEU A 392 -18.54 -2.47 -12.71
CA LEU A 392 -18.25 -3.41 -11.62
C LEU A 392 -18.17 -4.86 -12.13
N LYS A 393 -19.01 -5.27 -13.09
CA LYS A 393 -18.95 -6.61 -13.68
C LYS A 393 -17.60 -6.88 -14.34
N GLU A 394 -17.13 -5.93 -15.14
CA GLU A 394 -15.86 -6.04 -15.84
C GLU A 394 -14.70 -6.11 -14.86
N ALA A 395 -14.75 -5.34 -13.76
CA ALA A 395 -13.75 -5.41 -12.71
C ALA A 395 -13.73 -6.78 -11.99
N ILE A 396 -14.90 -7.35 -11.68
CA ILE A 396 -15.02 -8.68 -11.07
C ILE A 396 -14.38 -9.74 -11.98
N ASP A 397 -14.71 -9.73 -13.27
CA ASP A 397 -14.18 -10.71 -14.23
C ASP A 397 -12.67 -10.58 -14.41
N ASN A 398 -12.18 -9.35 -14.56
CA ASN A 398 -10.75 -9.08 -14.75
C ASN A 398 -9.93 -9.43 -13.52
N ASP A 399 -10.44 -9.14 -12.31
CA ASP A 399 -9.77 -9.45 -11.06
C ASP A 399 -9.57 -10.97 -10.89
N VAL A 400 -10.62 -11.77 -11.16
CA VAL A 400 -10.51 -13.24 -11.13
C VAL A 400 -9.54 -13.75 -12.18
N TRP A 401 -9.62 -13.21 -13.40
CA TRP A 401 -8.72 -13.60 -14.48
C TRP A 401 -7.26 -13.31 -14.11
N GLN A 402 -6.96 -12.11 -13.62
CA GLN A 402 -5.62 -11.68 -13.25
C GLN A 402 -5.11 -12.45 -12.03
N PHE A 403 -5.97 -12.72 -11.04
CA PHE A 403 -5.58 -13.49 -9.86
C PHE A 403 -5.12 -14.91 -10.23
N ILE A 404 -5.82 -15.56 -11.16
CA ILE A 404 -5.53 -16.94 -11.56
C ILE A 404 -4.41 -17.03 -12.60
N ASN A 405 -4.33 -16.06 -13.51
CA ASN A 405 -3.47 -16.16 -14.69
C ASN A 405 -2.33 -15.16 -14.75
N GLY A 406 -2.27 -14.19 -13.83
CA GLY A 406 -1.30 -13.10 -13.89
C GLY A 406 -1.40 -12.31 -15.19
N ASP A 407 -0.29 -12.25 -15.93
CA ASP A 407 -0.17 -11.47 -17.17
C ASP A 407 -0.70 -12.20 -18.44
N LEU A 408 -1.38 -13.34 -18.30
CA LEU A 408 -1.95 -14.04 -19.45
C LEU A 408 -3.05 -13.18 -20.12
N PRO A 409 -2.99 -12.94 -21.44
CA PRO A 409 -4.04 -12.17 -22.12
C PRO A 409 -5.39 -12.89 -22.05
N THR A 410 -6.50 -12.15 -21.99
CA THR A 410 -7.84 -12.73 -22.07
C THR A 410 -8.12 -13.23 -23.49
N LEU A 411 -9.00 -14.23 -23.66
CA LEU A 411 -9.40 -14.69 -24.98
C LEU A 411 -10.09 -13.60 -25.81
N GLU A 412 -10.80 -12.69 -25.15
CA GLU A 412 -11.45 -11.53 -25.77
C GLU A 412 -10.44 -10.54 -26.33
N SER A 413 -9.28 -10.38 -25.67
CA SER A 413 -8.20 -9.49 -26.14
C SER A 413 -7.60 -9.91 -27.48
N LEU A 414 -7.75 -11.18 -27.90
CA LEU A 414 -7.32 -11.65 -29.21
C LEU A 414 -8.19 -11.12 -30.36
N GLY A 415 -9.34 -10.52 -30.06
CA GLY A 415 -10.27 -10.02 -31.06
C GLY A 415 -10.87 -11.12 -31.94
N LYS A 416 -11.46 -10.70 -33.07
CA LYS A 416 -12.16 -11.62 -33.98
C LYS A 416 -11.17 -12.49 -34.75
N ARG A 417 -11.45 -13.78 -34.84
CA ARG A 417 -10.68 -14.74 -35.63
C ARG A 417 -10.55 -14.30 -37.10
N PRO A 418 -9.32 -14.13 -37.64
CA PRO A 418 -9.09 -13.71 -39.02
C PRO A 418 -9.58 -14.72 -40.08
N ARG A 419 -9.87 -14.24 -41.29
CA ARG A 419 -10.24 -15.09 -42.45
C ARG A 419 -9.06 -15.53 -43.30
N LYS A 420 -8.00 -14.71 -43.39
CA LYS A 420 -6.79 -15.01 -44.17
C LYS A 420 -6.02 -16.15 -43.54
N LYS A 421 -5.57 -17.12 -44.35
CA LYS A 421 -4.98 -18.38 -43.88
C LYS A 421 -3.83 -18.19 -42.87
N ALA A 422 -2.82 -17.38 -43.21
CA ALA A 422 -1.65 -17.19 -42.34
C ALA A 422 -1.99 -16.50 -41.00
N GLU A 423 -2.82 -15.45 -41.04
CA GLU A 423 -3.28 -14.74 -39.84
C GLU A 423 -4.18 -15.63 -38.97
N LYS A 424 -5.05 -16.43 -39.60
CA LYS A 424 -5.92 -17.41 -38.93
C LYS A 424 -5.10 -18.47 -38.21
N GLU A 425 -4.07 -19.03 -38.85
CA GLU A 425 -3.18 -20.03 -38.24
C GLU A 425 -2.41 -19.46 -37.04
N ALA A 426 -1.94 -18.21 -37.11
CA ALA A 426 -1.30 -17.54 -35.98
C ALA A 426 -2.28 -17.31 -34.82
N TRP A 427 -3.49 -16.83 -35.13
CA TRP A 427 -4.55 -16.63 -34.15
C TRP A 427 -4.95 -17.96 -33.48
N ASP A 428 -5.13 -19.04 -34.24
CA ASP A 428 -5.52 -20.36 -33.71
C ASP A 428 -4.45 -20.95 -32.78
N ARG A 429 -3.16 -20.72 -33.07
CA ARG A 429 -2.05 -21.11 -32.19
C ARG A 429 -2.07 -20.34 -30.88
N GLU A 430 -2.24 -19.02 -30.95
CA GLU A 430 -2.25 -18.18 -29.76
C GLU A 430 -3.51 -18.42 -28.90
N TYR A 431 -4.67 -18.59 -29.53
CA TYR A 431 -5.90 -19.00 -28.87
C TYR A 431 -5.71 -20.31 -28.12
N SER A 432 -5.16 -21.34 -28.78
CA SER A 432 -4.89 -22.64 -28.15
C SER A 432 -3.92 -22.51 -26.97
N ARG A 433 -2.85 -21.73 -27.12
CA ARG A 433 -1.87 -21.49 -26.06
C ARG A 433 -2.51 -20.86 -24.82
N ILE A 434 -3.31 -19.80 -25.01
CA ILE A 434 -4.00 -19.11 -23.92
C ILE A 434 -5.05 -20.02 -23.30
N HIS A 435 -5.86 -20.70 -24.12
CA HIS A 435 -6.90 -21.61 -23.66
C HIS A 435 -6.32 -22.75 -22.80
N ASP A 436 -5.26 -23.42 -23.27
CA ASP A 436 -4.67 -24.54 -22.55
C ASP A 436 -4.01 -24.10 -21.23
N GLN A 437 -3.36 -22.94 -21.22
CA GLN A 437 -2.79 -22.37 -20.00
C GLN A 437 -3.88 -21.99 -19.00
N TRP A 438 -4.96 -21.36 -19.47
CA TRP A 438 -6.13 -21.02 -18.67
C TRP A 438 -6.76 -22.27 -18.04
N GLN A 439 -7.01 -23.33 -18.81
CA GLN A 439 -7.60 -24.57 -18.27
C GLN A 439 -6.72 -25.20 -17.18
N LYS A 440 -5.39 -25.17 -17.34
CA LYS A 440 -4.44 -25.65 -16.33
C LYS A 440 -4.50 -24.80 -15.05
N ASN A 441 -4.40 -23.47 -15.18
CA ASN A 441 -4.43 -22.56 -14.04
C ASN A 441 -5.77 -22.63 -13.29
N LYS A 442 -6.88 -22.62 -14.03
CA LYS A 442 -8.24 -22.77 -13.49
C LYS A 442 -8.38 -24.06 -12.69
N LYS A 443 -7.89 -25.18 -13.22
CA LYS A 443 -7.96 -26.48 -12.53
C LYS A 443 -7.14 -26.45 -11.24
N ALA A 444 -5.90 -25.98 -11.29
CA ALA A 444 -5.04 -25.90 -10.10
C ALA A 444 -5.66 -25.01 -9.00
N PHE A 445 -6.14 -23.83 -9.38
CA PHE A 445 -6.85 -22.92 -8.49
C PHE A 445 -8.07 -23.58 -7.84
N LEU A 446 -8.94 -24.23 -8.63
CA LEU A 446 -10.12 -24.93 -8.09
C LEU A 446 -9.75 -26.07 -7.15
N ASP A 447 -8.74 -26.86 -7.49
CA ASP A 447 -8.33 -28.01 -6.68
C ASP A 447 -7.82 -27.56 -5.29
N ASP A 448 -7.14 -26.42 -5.22
CA ASP A 448 -6.66 -25.85 -3.95
C ASP A 448 -7.79 -25.21 -3.15
N TYR A 449 -8.60 -24.36 -3.78
CA TYR A 449 -9.68 -23.65 -3.08
C TYR A 449 -10.83 -24.57 -2.67
N LYS A 450 -11.09 -25.66 -3.40
CA LYS A 450 -12.07 -26.68 -2.95
C LYS A 450 -11.63 -27.37 -1.67
N LYS A 451 -10.33 -27.61 -1.47
CA LYS A 451 -9.82 -28.19 -0.22
C LYS A 451 -10.02 -27.22 0.94
N LEU A 452 -9.65 -25.95 0.74
CA LEU A 452 -9.82 -24.90 1.75
C LEU A 452 -11.29 -24.67 2.11
N ALA A 453 -12.18 -24.61 1.12
CA ALA A 453 -13.61 -24.45 1.33
C ALA A 453 -14.27 -25.65 2.03
N LYS A 454 -13.73 -26.86 1.85
CA LYS A 454 -14.19 -28.04 2.59
C LYS A 454 -13.88 -27.95 4.09
N GLU A 455 -12.79 -27.27 4.45
CA GLU A 455 -12.38 -27.06 5.85
C GLU A 455 -13.13 -25.87 6.49
N ASP A 456 -13.34 -24.78 5.74
CA ASP A 456 -14.00 -23.57 6.24
C ASP A 456 -14.87 -22.90 5.17
N LEU A 457 -16.04 -23.50 4.90
CA LEU A 457 -16.94 -22.99 3.86
C LEU A 457 -17.48 -21.58 4.18
N ALA A 458 -17.57 -21.21 5.46
CA ALA A 458 -18.03 -19.89 5.87
C ALA A 458 -17.08 -18.76 5.43
N THR A 459 -15.79 -19.05 5.31
CA THR A 459 -14.79 -18.10 4.81
C THR A 459 -14.81 -17.99 3.28
N TYR A 460 -15.04 -19.09 2.57
CA TYR A 460 -14.94 -19.16 1.10
C TYR A 460 -16.28 -19.08 0.36
N GLY A 461 -17.41 -19.01 1.06
CA GLY A 461 -18.74 -18.97 0.45
C GLY A 461 -18.93 -17.82 -0.53
N ALA A 462 -18.62 -16.58 -0.09
CA ALA A 462 -18.68 -15.39 -0.94
C ALA A 462 -17.79 -15.51 -2.19
N LEU A 463 -16.59 -16.08 -2.04
CA LEU A 463 -15.71 -16.34 -3.18
C LEU A 463 -16.37 -17.33 -4.14
N SER A 464 -17.02 -18.39 -3.65
CA SER A 464 -17.71 -19.37 -4.48
C SER A 464 -18.79 -18.73 -5.35
N ASP A 465 -19.63 -17.87 -4.76
CA ASP A 465 -20.67 -17.14 -5.49
C ASP A 465 -20.06 -16.21 -6.55
N MET A 466 -19.01 -15.46 -6.19
CA MET A 466 -18.38 -14.53 -7.14
C MET A 466 -17.64 -15.23 -8.26
N LEU A 467 -16.99 -16.37 -7.99
CA LEU A 467 -16.42 -17.22 -9.05
C LEU A 467 -17.52 -17.74 -9.97
N GLU A 468 -18.65 -18.21 -9.44
CA GLU A 468 -19.79 -18.67 -10.26
C GLU A 468 -20.32 -17.53 -11.16
N SER A 469 -20.38 -16.30 -10.64
CA SER A 469 -20.90 -15.12 -11.33
C SER A 469 -20.13 -14.73 -12.60
N THR A 470 -18.84 -15.08 -12.70
CA THR A 470 -18.01 -14.80 -13.88
C THR A 470 -18.43 -15.61 -15.11
N GLY A 471 -19.10 -16.74 -14.92
CA GLY A 471 -19.33 -17.73 -15.98
C GLY A 471 -18.08 -18.50 -16.39
N TYR A 472 -16.92 -18.22 -15.80
CA TYR A 472 -15.69 -18.97 -15.99
C TYR A 472 -15.75 -20.35 -15.33
N PHE A 473 -16.59 -20.50 -14.32
CA PHE A 473 -16.71 -21.68 -13.49
C PHE A 473 -18.08 -22.36 -13.63
N GLU A 474 -18.12 -23.64 -13.28
CA GLU A 474 -19.38 -24.37 -13.18
C GLU A 474 -20.15 -23.93 -11.93
N SER A 475 -21.41 -24.38 -11.83
CA SER A 475 -22.24 -24.07 -10.68
C SER A 475 -21.69 -24.64 -9.39
N TYR A 476 -21.82 -23.84 -8.32
CA TYR A 476 -21.35 -24.16 -6.98
C TYR A 476 -19.84 -24.52 -6.92
N PRO A 477 -18.94 -23.65 -7.43
CA PRO A 477 -17.55 -24.01 -7.69
C PRO A 477 -16.78 -24.47 -6.44
N LEU A 478 -17.12 -23.95 -5.26
CA LEU A 478 -16.55 -24.36 -3.97
C LEU A 478 -17.60 -25.00 -3.04
N GLY A 479 -18.74 -25.44 -3.58
CA GLY A 479 -19.79 -26.17 -2.85
C GLY A 479 -21.03 -25.35 -2.47
N VAL A 480 -21.00 -24.02 -2.64
CA VAL A 480 -22.15 -23.11 -2.49
C VAL A 480 -22.23 -22.15 -3.69
N GLY A 481 -23.42 -21.62 -3.96
CA GLY A 481 -23.73 -21.00 -5.25
C GLY A 481 -25.21 -20.66 -5.39
N HIS A 482 -25.54 -19.92 -6.45
CA HIS A 482 -26.91 -19.61 -6.85
C HIS A 482 -27.36 -20.40 -8.09
N GLY A 483 -26.43 -21.03 -8.82
CA GLY A 483 -26.69 -21.74 -10.06
C GLY A 483 -26.52 -20.84 -11.29
N SER A 484 -25.99 -21.39 -12.39
CA SER A 484 -25.63 -20.65 -13.62
C SER A 484 -26.78 -19.88 -14.27
N LYS A 485 -28.03 -20.25 -14.00
CA LYS A 485 -29.20 -19.53 -14.51
C LYS A 485 -29.41 -18.20 -13.79
N TYR A 486 -29.06 -18.10 -12.50
CA TYR A 486 -29.22 -16.89 -11.70
C TYR A 486 -28.40 -15.72 -12.26
N TRP A 487 -27.16 -16.00 -12.63
CA TRP A 487 -26.18 -15.02 -13.12
C TRP A 487 -26.47 -14.49 -14.53
N LYS A 488 -27.50 -14.99 -15.22
CA LYS A 488 -27.87 -14.52 -16.57
C LYS A 488 -28.64 -13.22 -16.59
N ASP A 489 -29.28 -12.87 -15.47
CA ASP A 489 -30.02 -11.62 -15.37
C ASP A 489 -29.05 -10.46 -15.12
N TYR A 490 -29.35 -9.29 -15.71
CA TYR A 490 -28.52 -8.11 -15.64
C TYR A 490 -28.24 -7.69 -14.19
N GLY A 491 -27.00 -7.29 -13.90
CA GLY A 491 -26.62 -6.69 -12.62
C GLY A 491 -26.49 -7.70 -11.46
N LYS A 492 -26.71 -9.00 -11.69
CA LYS A 492 -26.71 -10.00 -10.61
C LYS A 492 -25.35 -10.22 -9.98
N ALA A 493 -24.28 -10.26 -10.76
CA ALA A 493 -22.93 -10.37 -10.21
C ALA A 493 -22.59 -9.15 -9.34
N GLU A 494 -22.93 -7.96 -9.82
CA GLU A 494 -22.69 -6.68 -9.16
C GLU A 494 -23.49 -6.56 -7.85
N THR A 495 -24.77 -6.95 -7.89
CA THR A 495 -25.68 -6.91 -6.74
C THR A 495 -25.21 -7.85 -5.63
N GLU A 496 -24.83 -9.07 -5.98
CA GLU A 496 -24.30 -10.04 -5.00
C GLU A 496 -22.92 -9.60 -4.50
N PHE A 497 -22.06 -9.05 -5.37
CA PHE A 497 -20.77 -8.51 -4.95
C PHE A 497 -20.95 -7.38 -3.91
N PHE A 498 -21.93 -6.49 -4.11
CA PHE A 498 -22.23 -5.44 -3.15
C PHE A 498 -22.69 -5.99 -1.79
N ALA A 499 -23.55 -7.01 -1.81
CA ALA A 499 -24.02 -7.68 -0.60
C ALA A 499 -22.89 -8.40 0.13
N HIS A 500 -22.09 -9.20 -0.58
CA HIS A 500 -20.93 -9.86 0.00
C HIS A 500 -19.93 -8.85 0.55
N MET A 501 -19.57 -7.79 -0.17
CA MET A 501 -18.66 -6.76 0.36
C MET A 501 -19.18 -6.09 1.64
N THR A 502 -20.51 -5.97 1.79
CA THR A 502 -21.15 -5.52 3.03
C THR A 502 -21.05 -6.56 4.15
N GLU A 503 -21.24 -7.84 3.82
CA GLU A 503 -21.19 -8.98 4.76
C GLU A 503 -19.80 -9.20 5.38
N LEU A 504 -18.74 -8.79 4.68
CA LEU A 504 -17.36 -8.88 5.14
C LEU A 504 -17.13 -8.18 6.48
N ALA A 505 -17.99 -7.24 6.86
CA ALA A 505 -17.99 -6.61 8.18
C ALA A 505 -18.15 -7.62 9.33
N ALA A 506 -18.80 -8.76 9.11
CA ALA A 506 -18.96 -9.84 10.09
C ALA A 506 -17.98 -11.00 9.91
N ASN A 507 -17.16 -11.01 8.84
CA ASN A 507 -16.25 -12.11 8.55
C ASN A 507 -14.91 -11.60 8.01
N ASN A 508 -14.00 -11.29 8.93
CA ASN A 508 -12.67 -10.74 8.63
C ASN A 508 -11.80 -11.71 7.80
N GLU A 509 -11.99 -13.02 7.93
CA GLU A 509 -11.27 -14.03 7.14
C GLU A 509 -11.73 -14.00 5.69
N SER A 510 -13.05 -14.02 5.45
CA SER A 510 -13.61 -13.86 4.11
C SER A 510 -13.20 -12.51 3.51
N ALA A 511 -13.14 -11.46 4.34
CA ALA A 511 -12.72 -10.14 3.90
C ALA A 511 -11.30 -10.11 3.32
N LYS A 512 -10.37 -10.86 3.91
CA LYS A 512 -8.99 -10.95 3.40
C LYS A 512 -8.98 -11.60 2.02
N ILE A 513 -9.67 -12.71 1.86
CA ILE A 513 -9.74 -13.46 0.60
C ILE A 513 -10.41 -12.63 -0.49
N MET A 514 -11.57 -12.04 -0.20
CA MET A 514 -12.30 -11.22 -1.16
C MET A 514 -11.48 -10.00 -1.62
N ASN A 515 -10.80 -9.29 -0.71
CA ASN A 515 -9.96 -8.15 -1.11
C ASN A 515 -8.65 -8.55 -1.82
N GLU A 516 -8.19 -9.79 -1.65
CA GLU A 516 -7.03 -10.32 -2.36
C GLU A 516 -7.39 -10.75 -3.78
N VAL A 517 -8.53 -11.43 -3.96
CA VAL A 517 -8.99 -11.90 -5.26
C VAL A 517 -9.62 -10.77 -6.07
N PHE A 518 -10.30 -9.81 -5.44
CA PHE A 518 -11.07 -8.74 -6.08
C PHE A 518 -10.59 -7.32 -5.72
N PRO A 519 -9.30 -6.98 -5.89
CA PRO A 519 -8.76 -5.70 -5.42
C PRO A 519 -9.35 -4.47 -6.16
N ASN A 520 -9.66 -4.57 -7.45
CA ASN A 520 -10.21 -3.45 -8.22
C ASN A 520 -11.72 -3.34 -8.02
N ALA A 521 -12.45 -4.46 -8.04
CA ALA A 521 -13.89 -4.49 -7.78
C ALA A 521 -14.21 -4.02 -6.35
N ALA A 522 -13.40 -4.38 -5.35
CA ALA A 522 -13.54 -3.87 -3.98
C ALA A 522 -13.39 -2.34 -3.92
N LYS A 523 -12.44 -1.76 -4.67
CA LYS A 523 -12.28 -0.30 -4.77
C LYS A 523 -13.46 0.38 -5.44
N ILE A 524 -14.07 -0.25 -6.44
CA ILE A 524 -15.30 0.25 -7.07
C ILE A 524 -16.46 0.22 -6.08
N TRP A 525 -16.61 -0.85 -5.29
CA TRP A 525 -17.59 -0.92 -4.21
C TRP A 525 -17.41 0.22 -3.20
N GLU A 526 -16.17 0.49 -2.77
CA GLU A 526 -15.88 1.61 -1.86
C GLU A 526 -16.30 2.96 -2.44
N ASN A 527 -15.97 3.22 -3.71
CA ASN A 527 -16.34 4.46 -4.40
C ASN A 527 -17.87 4.60 -4.53
N LEU A 528 -18.55 3.52 -4.88
CA LEU A 528 -20.01 3.48 -4.98
C LEU A 528 -20.67 3.80 -3.63
N VAL A 529 -20.21 3.20 -2.54
CA VAL A 529 -20.69 3.51 -1.19
C VAL A 529 -20.43 4.98 -0.84
N ASP A 530 -19.22 5.49 -1.12
CA ASP A 530 -18.87 6.87 -0.85
C ASP A 530 -19.74 7.87 -1.65
N ASP A 531 -20.10 7.55 -2.89
CA ASP A 531 -20.98 8.36 -3.73
C ASP A 531 -22.44 8.33 -3.24
N ILE A 532 -22.95 7.16 -2.82
CA ILE A 532 -24.26 7.05 -2.16
C ILE A 532 -24.28 7.93 -0.90
N LEU A 533 -23.30 7.75 -0.01
CA LEU A 533 -23.22 8.49 1.26
C LEU A 533 -23.08 10.00 1.06
N ARG A 534 -22.37 10.44 0.01
CA ARG A 534 -22.22 11.86 -0.32
C ARG A 534 -23.53 12.50 -0.78
N LYS A 535 -24.38 11.77 -1.51
CA LYS A 535 -25.66 12.29 -1.99
C LYS A 535 -26.79 12.27 -0.96
N VAL A 536 -26.67 11.49 0.12
CA VAL A 536 -27.66 11.52 1.22
C VAL A 536 -27.45 12.72 2.15
N LYS A 537 -26.21 13.18 2.30
CA LYS A 537 -25.84 14.36 3.10
C LYS A 537 -26.11 15.65 2.33
#